data_AF-A0A7Y0XCU4-F1
#
_entry.id   AF-A0A7Y0XCU4-F1
#
_cell.length_a   1.000
_cell.length_b   1.000
_cell.length_c   1.000
_cell.angle_alpha   90.00
_cell.angle_beta   90.00
_cell.angle_gamma   90.00
#
_symmetry.space_group_name_H-M   'P 1'
#
loop_
_entity.id
_entity.type
_entity.pdbx_description
1 polymer ?
#
loop_
_entity_poly.entity_id
_entity_poly.type
_entity_poly.pdbx_seq_one_letter_code
_entity_poly.pdbx_strand_id
1 'polypeptide(L)'
;NTGGMGAYSPAPVVTQEIHNRIMEEVIYPTVRGMASEGHPYTGFLYAGLMIDKDGTPKVIEYNCRFGDPETQPIMMRMQSDL
;
A
#
# COMPACT_ATOMS: atom_id res chain seq x y z
N ASN A 1 1.88 -4.55 21.91
CA ASN A 1 1.49 -3.80 20.70
C ASN A 1 2.70 -3.10 20.11
N THR A 2 3.61 -3.86 19.51
CA THR A 2 4.73 -3.33 18.72
C THR A 2 4.22 -3.12 17.29
N GLY A 3 3.62 -1.97 17.02
CA GLY A 3 2.99 -1.60 15.75
C GLY A 3 3.99 -1.31 14.63
N GLY A 4 4.86 -2.27 14.32
CA GLY A 4 5.89 -2.16 13.27
C GLY A 4 7.17 -1.51 13.78
N MET A 5 8.23 -2.30 13.99
CA MET A 5 9.55 -1.80 14.41
C MET A 5 10.45 -1.35 13.26
N GLY A 6 9.89 -1.14 12.06
CA GLY A 6 10.64 -0.65 10.92
C GLY A 6 9.95 -0.95 9.59
N ALA A 7 9.89 0.07 8.75
CA ALA A 7 9.58 -0.05 7.34
C ALA A 7 10.77 0.48 6.54
N TYR A 8 11.05 -0.13 5.40
CA TYR A 8 12.17 0.21 4.56
C TYR A 8 11.69 0.31 3.11
N SER A 9 12.05 1.41 2.45
CA SER A 9 11.64 1.71 1.09
C SER A 9 12.84 2.13 0.27
N PRO A 10 13.10 1.52 -0.90
CA PRO A 10 12.36 0.39 -1.48
C PRO A 10 12.69 -0.94 -0.80
N ALA A 11 11.67 -1.79 -0.60
CA ALA A 11 11.91 -3.16 -0.19
C ALA A 11 12.39 -3.98 -1.41
N PRO A 12 13.60 -4.56 -1.41
CA PRO A 12 14.18 -5.27 -2.54
C PRO A 12 13.41 -6.56 -2.88
N VAL A 13 12.50 -7.00 -2.01
CA VAL A 13 11.56 -8.10 -2.29
C VAL A 13 10.47 -7.69 -3.30
N VAL A 14 10.21 -6.39 -3.46
CA VAL A 14 9.22 -5.88 -4.42
C VAL A 14 9.94 -5.54 -5.73
N THR A 15 10.03 -6.53 -6.61
CA THR A 15 10.46 -6.30 -7.99
C THR A 15 9.40 -5.49 -8.75
N GLN A 16 9.76 -4.93 -9.92
CA GLN A 16 8.79 -4.21 -10.76
C GLN A 16 7.61 -5.11 -11.18
N GLU A 17 7.86 -6.39 -11.41
CA GLU A 17 6.84 -7.38 -11.73
C GLU A 17 5.85 -7.56 -10.57
N ILE A 18 6.37 -7.76 -9.35
CA ILE A 18 5.55 -7.90 -8.15
C ILE A 18 4.76 -6.61 -7.88
N HIS A 19 5.40 -5.44 -8.05
CA HIS A 19 4.72 -4.15 -7.94
C HIS A 19 3.53 -4.05 -8.90
N ASN A 20 3.72 -4.41 -10.17
CA ASN A 20 2.64 -4.34 -11.16
C ASN A 20 1.49 -5.30 -10.80
N ARG A 21 1.81 -6.51 -10.34
CA ARG A 21 0.80 -7.47 -9.86
C ARG A 21 0.03 -6.92 -8.67
N ILE A 22 0.70 -6.30 -7.71
CA ILE A 22 0.04 -5.65 -6.56
C ILE A 22 -0.94 -4.57 -7.03
N MET A 23 -0.53 -3.73 -7.97
CA MET A 23 -1.41 -2.67 -8.47
C MET A 23 -2.66 -3.22 -9.16
N GLU A 24 -2.48 -4.20 -10.05
CA GLU A 24 -3.56 -4.77 -10.86
C GLU A 24 -4.48 -5.72 -10.08
N GLU A 25 -3.92 -6.53 -9.18
CA GLU A 25 -4.67 -7.57 -8.46
C GLU A 25 -5.26 -7.07 -7.13
N VAL A 26 -4.67 -6.02 -6.54
CA VAL A 26 -5.04 -5.55 -5.20
C VAL A 26 -5.53 -4.10 -5.20
N ILE A 27 -4.68 -3.15 -5.61
CA ILE A 27 -4.95 -1.72 -5.39
C ILE A 27 -6.09 -1.22 -6.28
N TYR A 28 -6.01 -1.45 -7.60
CA TYR A 28 -7.05 -0.99 -8.52
C TYR A 28 -8.40 -1.66 -8.26
N PRO A 29 -8.50 -2.99 -8.06
CA PRO A 29 -9.77 -3.63 -7.72
C PRO A 29 -10.38 -3.08 -6.44
N THR A 30 -9.57 -2.78 -5.43
CA THR A 30 -10.04 -2.24 -4.15
C THR A 30 -10.62 -0.84 -4.30
N VAL A 31 -9.91 0.06 -4.98
CA VAL A 31 -10.39 1.43 -5.23
C VAL A 31 -11.62 1.43 -6.14
N ARG A 32 -11.63 0.59 -7.18
CA ARG A 32 -12.79 0.44 -8.08
C ARG A 32 -14.00 -0.15 -7.34
N GLY A 33 -13.78 -1.13 -6.45
CA GLY A 33 -14.81 -1.73 -5.61
C GLY A 33 -15.49 -0.68 -4.74
N MET A 34 -14.70 0.10 -3.98
CA MET A 34 -15.20 1.20 -3.15
C MET A 34 -15.98 2.24 -3.97
N ALA A 35 -15.47 2.61 -5.14
CA ALA A 35 -16.19 3.52 -6.04
C ALA A 35 -17.51 2.93 -6.57
N SER A 36 -17.53 1.63 -6.91
CA SER A 36 -18.73 0.94 -7.41
C SER A 36 -19.81 0.78 -6.33
N GLU A 37 -19.42 0.70 -5.06
CA GLU A 37 -20.32 0.70 -3.90
C GLU A 37 -20.82 2.10 -3.53
N GLY A 38 -20.46 3.13 -4.30
CA GLY A 38 -20.88 4.51 -4.06
C GLY A 38 -20.08 5.25 -2.99
N HIS A 39 -18.99 4.65 -2.51
CA HIS A 39 -18.12 5.19 -1.45
C HIS A 39 -16.69 5.40 -1.97
N PRO A 40 -16.47 6.30 -2.95
CA PRO A 40 -15.15 6.52 -3.52
C PRO A 40 -14.14 6.93 -2.44
N TYR A 41 -13.06 6.18 -2.32
CA TYR A 41 -12.02 6.43 -1.34
C TYR A 41 -11.04 7.50 -1.82
N THR A 42 -10.79 8.51 -0.98
CA THR A 42 -9.78 9.55 -1.23
C THR A 42 -8.92 9.70 0.02
N GLY A 43 -7.61 9.45 -0.12
CA GLY A 43 -6.67 9.47 1.00
C GLY A 43 -5.54 8.47 0.80
N PHE A 44 -4.85 8.15 1.91
CA PHE A 44 -3.77 7.17 1.91
C PHE A 44 -4.30 5.78 2.25
N LEU A 45 -4.17 4.85 1.30
CA LEU A 45 -4.49 3.45 1.50
C LEU A 45 -3.20 2.67 1.80
N TYR A 46 -3.03 2.24 3.05
CA TYR A 46 -1.96 1.31 3.39
C TYR A 46 -2.45 -0.12 3.20
N ALA A 47 -1.84 -0.85 2.27
CA ALA A 47 -2.12 -2.26 2.02
C ALA A 47 -1.00 -3.12 2.63
N GLY A 48 -1.29 -3.83 3.71
CA GLY A 48 -0.40 -4.82 4.27
C GLY A 48 -0.42 -6.08 3.41
N LEU A 49 0.70 -6.40 2.77
CA LEU A 49 0.81 -7.49 1.81
C LEU A 49 1.79 -8.56 2.27
N MET A 50 1.39 -9.82 2.10
CA MET A 50 2.29 -10.96 2.12
C MET A 50 2.58 -11.40 0.69
N ILE A 51 3.86 -11.48 0.32
CA ILE A 51 4.26 -12.01 -0.99
C ILE A 51 4.65 -13.47 -0.80
N ASP A 52 3.94 -14.36 -1.49
CA ASP A 52 4.22 -15.80 -1.46
C ASP A 52 5.47 -16.12 -2.31
N LYS A 53 6.01 -17.34 -2.22
CA LYS A 53 7.28 -17.73 -2.87
C LYS A 53 7.23 -17.63 -4.40
N ASP A 54 6.04 -17.71 -4.98
CA ASP A 54 5.74 -17.55 -6.41
C ASP A 54 5.49 -16.09 -6.82
N GLY A 55 5.64 -15.14 -5.90
CA GLY A 55 5.40 -13.71 -6.14
C GLY A 55 3.93 -13.29 -6.07
N THR A 56 3.02 -14.20 -5.68
CA THR A 56 1.59 -13.87 -5.58
C THR A 56 1.32 -12.98 -4.36
N PRO A 57 0.74 -11.78 -4.54
CA PRO A 57 0.43 -10.87 -3.44
C PRO A 57 -0.88 -11.29 -2.75
N LYS A 58 -0.85 -11.37 -1.41
CA LYS A 58 -2.03 -11.61 -0.58
C LYS A 58 -2.22 -10.45 0.39
N VAL A 59 -3.43 -9.91 0.44
CA VAL A 59 -3.81 -8.86 1.38
C VAL A 59 -3.97 -9.45 2.76
N ILE A 60 -3.21 -8.93 3.72
CA ILE A 60 -3.37 -9.23 5.14
C ILE A 60 -4.41 -8.28 5.73
N GLU A 61 -4.23 -6.98 5.50
CA GLU A 61 -5.10 -5.94 6.03
C GLU A 61 -4.99 -4.64 5.23
N TYR A 62 -6.06 -3.84 5.31
CA TYR A 62 -6.03 -2.43 4.88
C TYR A 62 -6.04 -1.54 6.10
N ASN A 63 -5.16 -0.54 6.10
CA ASN A 63 -5.11 0.49 7.11
C ASN A 63 -5.38 1.86 6.47
N CYS A 64 -6.43 2.55 6.94
CA CYS A 64 -6.87 3.84 6.42
C CYS A 64 -6.25 5.05 7.15
N ARG A 65 -5.32 4.80 8.09
CA ARG A 65 -4.55 5.85 8.77
C ARG A 65 -3.13 5.85 8.21
N PHE A 66 -2.53 7.04 8.16
CA PHE A 66 -1.09 7.20 8.01
C PHE A 66 -0.39 6.21 8.95
N GLY A 67 0.31 5.23 8.38
CA GLY A 67 1.10 4.27 9.14
C GLY A 67 2.15 5.05 9.93
N ASP A 68 2.03 5.03 11.24
CA ASP A 68 3.09 5.42 12.16
C ASP A 68 3.96 4.16 12.33
N PRO A 69 5.23 4.10 11.88
CA PRO A 69 6.17 5.21 11.56
C PRO A 69 6.50 5.44 10.06
N GLU A 70 5.77 4.86 9.10
CA GLU A 70 6.04 4.95 7.65
C GLU A 70 5.85 6.34 7.01
N THR A 71 5.19 7.25 7.72
CA THR A 71 4.83 8.58 7.22
C THR A 71 6.02 9.53 7.11
N GLN A 72 7.05 9.35 7.94
CA GLN A 72 8.17 10.29 8.03
C GLN A 72 9.06 10.38 6.77
N PRO A 73 9.44 9.27 6.09
CA PRO A 73 10.25 9.36 4.87
C PRO A 73 9.44 9.67 3.58
N ILE A 74 8.13 9.46 3.58
CA ILE A 74 7.27 9.73 2.40
C ILE A 74 6.97 11.24 2.29
N MET A 75 6.75 11.92 3.41
CA MET A 75 6.47 13.36 3.43
C MET A 75 7.61 14.23 2.88
N MET A 76 8.88 13.81 2.97
CA MET A 76 10.01 14.56 2.40
C MET A 76 10.13 14.46 0.87
N ARG A 77 9.36 13.58 0.21
CA ARG A 77 9.36 13.43 -1.26
C ARG A 77 8.13 14.01 -1.95
N MET A 78 7.22 14.63 -1.20
CA MET A 78 6.02 15.24 -1.76
C MET A 78 6.36 16.66 -2.27
N GLN A 79 6.66 16.77 -3.56
CA GLN A 79 6.45 18.02 -4.30
C GLN A 79 4.98 18.05 -4.70
N SER A 80 4.17 18.77 -3.93
CA SER A 80 2.84 19.19 -4.36
C SER A 80 2.60 20.57 -3.79
N ASP A 81 2.59 21.56 -4.68
CA ASP A 81 1.96 22.84 -4.43
C ASP A 81 0.45 22.60 -4.31
N LEU A 82 -0.09 22.93 -3.15
CA LEU A 82 -1.51 23.23 -2.94
C LEU A 82 -1.70 24.75 -3.12
#